data_AF-A0A1L9AXL8-F1
#
_entry.id   AF-A0A1L9AXL8-F1
#
_cell.length_a   1.000
_cell.length_b   1.000
_cell.length_c   1.000
_cell.angle_alpha   90.00
_cell.angle_beta   90.00
_cell.angle_gamma   90.00
#
_symmetry.space_group_name_H-M   'P 1'
#
loop_
_entity.id
_entity.type
_entity.pdbx_description
1 polymer ?
#
loop_
_entity_poly.entity_id
_entity_poly.type
_entity_poly.pdbx_seq_one_letter_code
_entity_poly.pdbx_strand_id
1 'polypeptide(L)'
;MAEETDLDEVWALSRRVLEDGASLELTDETRGLILRTAQKVAIGQRDAEDALRSLPTATALLREIRHRIGEGSRRLSRARNRAYELRDAGDLDGARQLMHDVLAVEVVPLYREQAETLLDQFTGLSEVLATGRLNPDLPDRPQLAVFAQRLQQGHALELTDDLRDLLRRTAPTAAITETETEEALKSPEGAKALMGMILSRFRDAKRRFLRAMFRMTSLRDSGDIEGARQQMRDVLAVETVPRFRQAAEEQLRGLDSPPPKS
;
A
#
# COMPACT_ATOMS: atom_id res chain seq x y z
N MET A 1 15.49 -1.53 -9.34
CA MET A 1 16.76 -1.82 -8.62
C MET A 1 17.65 -0.59 -8.61
N ALA A 2 18.22 -0.12 -9.73
CA ALA A 2 19.05 1.12 -9.73
C ALA A 2 18.27 2.41 -9.43
N GLU A 3 16.96 2.43 -9.70
CA GLU A 3 16.12 3.63 -9.52
C GLU A 3 15.82 3.97 -8.05
N GLU A 4 15.68 2.96 -7.21
CA GLU A 4 15.43 3.07 -5.76
C GLU A 4 16.72 3.50 -5.05
N THR A 5 17.87 2.99 -5.52
CA THR A 5 19.20 3.33 -5.00
C THR A 5 19.51 4.82 -5.10
N ASP A 6 19.25 5.47 -6.25
CA ASP A 6 19.51 6.92 -6.41
C ASP A 6 18.67 7.78 -5.43
N LEU A 7 17.43 7.39 -5.15
CA LEU A 7 16.56 8.14 -4.22
C LEU A 7 17.07 8.01 -2.78
N ASP A 8 17.44 6.80 -2.36
CA ASP A 8 18.02 6.55 -1.04
C ASP A 8 19.36 7.28 -0.86
N GLU A 9 20.21 7.27 -1.90
CA GLU A 9 21.48 8.00 -1.92
C GLU A 9 21.29 9.51 -1.82
N VAL A 10 20.36 10.09 -2.59
CA VAL A 10 20.08 11.54 -2.48
C VAL A 10 19.48 11.89 -1.13
N TRP A 11 18.66 11.00 -0.54
CA TRP A 11 18.12 11.19 0.80
C TRP A 11 19.23 11.22 1.84
N ALA A 12 20.15 10.25 1.80
CA ALA A 12 21.31 10.21 2.68
C ALA A 12 22.21 11.46 2.51
N LEU A 13 22.47 11.88 1.27
CA LEU A 13 23.19 13.12 0.99
C LEU A 13 22.47 14.34 1.56
N SER A 14 21.16 14.45 1.32
CA SER A 14 20.35 15.58 1.77
C SER A 14 20.29 15.67 3.29
N ARG A 15 20.19 14.54 4.00
CA ARG A 15 20.24 14.48 5.46
C ARG A 15 21.57 15.00 5.97
N ARG A 16 22.70 14.47 5.46
CA ARG A 16 24.04 14.92 5.86
C ARG A 16 24.24 16.42 5.67
N VAL A 17 23.87 16.95 4.50
CA VAL A 17 24.12 18.35 4.15
C VAL A 17 23.14 19.32 4.82
N LEU A 18 21.85 18.96 4.89
CA LEU A 18 20.79 19.88 5.32
C LEU A 18 20.42 19.76 6.79
N GLU A 19 20.60 18.58 7.39
CA GLU A 19 20.27 18.32 8.79
C GLU A 19 21.53 18.27 9.65
N ASP A 20 22.55 17.53 9.21
CA ASP A 20 23.79 17.33 9.98
C ASP A 20 24.84 18.44 9.76
N GLY A 21 24.57 19.37 8.83
CA GLY A 21 25.42 20.54 8.55
C GLY A 21 26.72 20.23 7.81
N ALA A 22 26.84 19.05 7.19
CA ALA A 22 28.00 18.71 6.38
C ALA A 22 28.12 19.63 5.15
N SER A 23 29.36 19.93 4.74
CA SER A 23 29.60 20.68 3.50
C SER A 23 29.26 19.82 2.28
N LEU A 24 28.50 20.37 1.33
CA LEU A 24 28.23 19.70 0.07
C LEU A 24 29.47 19.76 -0.83
N GLU A 25 30.01 18.61 -1.20
CA GLU A 25 31.13 18.51 -2.14
C GLU A 25 30.61 18.24 -3.55
N LEU A 26 30.90 19.14 -4.50
CA LEU A 26 30.44 19.03 -5.89
C LEU A 26 31.39 18.20 -6.75
N THR A 27 31.65 16.97 -6.32
CA THR A 27 32.34 15.94 -7.12
C THR A 27 31.53 15.54 -8.34
N ASP A 28 32.16 14.93 -9.35
CA ASP A 28 31.45 14.45 -10.54
C ASP A 28 30.36 13.43 -10.19
N GLU A 29 30.62 12.58 -9.20
CA GLU A 29 29.65 11.62 -8.66
C GLU A 29 28.44 12.33 -8.04
N THR A 30 28.67 13.30 -7.14
CA THR A 30 27.60 14.06 -6.48
C THR A 30 26.78 14.87 -7.49
N ARG A 31 27.44 15.49 -8.46
CA ARG A 31 26.78 16.20 -9.57
C ARG A 31 25.92 15.24 -10.39
N GLY A 32 26.45 14.07 -10.74
CA GLY A 32 25.74 13.04 -11.46
C GLY A 32 24.48 12.55 -10.72
N LEU A 33 24.61 12.26 -9.42
CA LEU A 33 23.48 11.86 -8.57
C LEU A 33 22.40 12.94 -8.51
N ILE A 34 22.79 14.20 -8.27
CA ILE A 34 21.84 15.32 -8.18
C ILE A 34 21.14 15.54 -9.53
N LEU A 35 21.85 15.50 -10.66
CA LEU A 35 21.25 15.65 -11.99
C LEU A 35 20.24 14.55 -12.30
N ARG A 36 20.61 13.28 -12.11
CA ARG A 36 19.70 12.15 -12.35
C ARG A 36 18.45 12.27 -11.49
N THR A 37 18.62 12.66 -10.22
CA THR A 37 17.48 12.76 -9.31
C THR A 37 16.61 13.98 -9.58
N ALA A 38 17.20 15.11 -9.99
CA ALA A 38 16.48 16.31 -10.41
C ALA A 38 15.47 15.98 -11.53
N GLN A 39 15.90 15.22 -12.55
CA GLN A 39 15.01 14.77 -13.63
C GLN A 39 13.84 13.92 -13.10
N LYS A 40 14.12 12.97 -12.19
CA LYS A 40 13.09 12.10 -11.57
C LYS A 40 12.05 12.87 -10.77
N VAL A 41 12.36 14.09 -10.33
CA VAL A 41 11.43 14.97 -9.59
C VAL A 41 10.92 16.14 -10.43
N ALA A 42 10.97 16.00 -11.77
CA ALA A 42 10.52 16.98 -12.75
C ALA A 42 11.20 18.36 -12.61
N ILE A 43 12.48 18.38 -12.29
CA ILE A 43 13.33 19.56 -12.44
C ILE A 43 14.05 19.43 -13.79
N GLY A 44 14.00 20.49 -14.60
CA GLY A 44 14.57 20.49 -15.94
C GLY A 44 16.10 20.29 -15.91
N GLN A 45 16.62 19.55 -16.89
CA GLN A 45 18.06 19.26 -16.99
C GLN A 45 18.90 20.54 -16.97
N ARG A 46 18.51 21.55 -17.76
CA ARG A 46 19.21 22.83 -17.85
C ARG A 46 19.23 23.58 -16.52
N ASP A 47 18.08 23.64 -15.83
CA ASP A 47 17.97 24.32 -14.53
C ASP A 47 18.84 23.63 -13.48
N ALA A 48 18.88 22.29 -13.52
CA ALA A 48 19.73 21.49 -12.63
C ALA A 48 21.22 21.70 -12.92
N GLU A 49 21.64 21.70 -14.19
CA GLU A 49 23.02 21.99 -14.61
C GLU A 49 23.45 23.41 -14.21
N ASP A 50 22.58 24.40 -14.45
CA ASP A 50 22.80 25.80 -14.09
C ASP A 50 22.95 25.94 -12.56
N ALA A 51 22.10 25.29 -11.78
CA ALA A 51 22.17 25.30 -10.32
C ALA A 51 23.43 24.60 -9.77
N LEU A 52 23.99 23.62 -10.47
CA LEU A 52 25.23 22.95 -10.04
C LEU A 52 26.50 23.78 -10.29
N ARG A 53 26.42 24.97 -10.91
CA ARG A 53 27.60 25.82 -11.13
C ARG A 53 28.21 26.41 -9.87
N SER A 54 27.44 26.52 -8.79
CA SER A 54 27.93 27.07 -7.52
C SER A 54 27.42 26.27 -6.33
N LEU A 55 28.17 26.29 -5.23
CA LEU A 55 27.79 25.59 -4.00
C LEU A 55 26.44 26.08 -3.45
N PRO A 56 26.17 27.39 -3.32
CA PRO A 56 24.87 27.86 -2.81
C PRO A 56 23.67 27.40 -3.66
N THR A 57 23.79 27.47 -4.98
CA THR A 57 22.71 27.07 -5.90
C THR A 57 22.55 25.56 -5.95
N ALA A 58 23.63 24.79 -5.80
CA ALA A 58 23.57 23.33 -5.73
C ALA A 58 22.90 22.86 -4.43
N THR A 59 23.19 23.50 -3.30
CA THR A 59 22.50 23.23 -2.04
C THR A 59 21.02 23.59 -2.11
N ALA A 60 20.66 24.68 -2.81
CA ALA A 60 19.27 25.03 -3.05
C ALA A 60 18.55 23.97 -3.90
N LEU A 61 19.18 23.47 -4.97
CA LEU A 61 18.65 22.37 -5.78
C LEU A 61 18.45 21.10 -4.95
N LEU A 62 19.41 20.73 -4.10
CA LEU A 62 19.29 19.56 -3.22
C LEU A 62 18.11 19.70 -2.23
N ARG A 63 17.86 20.90 -1.69
CA ARG A 63 16.68 21.18 -0.86
C ARG A 63 15.39 21.01 -1.64
N GLU A 64 15.33 21.52 -2.87
CA GLU A 64 14.13 21.41 -3.71
C GLU A 64 13.83 19.95 -4.07
N ILE A 65 14.85 19.17 -4.43
CA ILE A 65 14.70 17.73 -4.67
C ILE A 65 14.11 17.03 -3.43
N ARG A 66 14.72 17.23 -2.26
CA ARG A 66 14.22 16.66 -0.99
C ARG A 66 12.79 17.09 -0.70
N HIS A 67 12.49 18.37 -0.95
CA HIS A 67 11.16 18.93 -0.75
C HIS A 67 10.11 18.24 -1.63
N ARG A 68 10.34 18.13 -2.94
CA ARG A 68 9.41 17.48 -3.89
C ARG A 68 9.17 16.02 -3.54
N ILE A 69 10.22 15.26 -3.23
CA ILE A 69 10.11 13.86 -2.80
C ILE A 69 9.26 13.77 -1.53
N GLY A 70 9.60 14.58 -0.52
CA GLY A 70 8.93 14.56 0.77
C GLY A 70 7.46 15.01 0.72
N GLU A 71 7.14 16.06 -0.03
CA GLU A 71 5.76 16.53 -0.21
C GLU A 71 4.94 15.55 -1.06
N GLY A 72 5.47 15.09 -2.20
CA GLY A 72 4.76 14.17 -3.08
C GLY A 72 4.44 12.83 -2.40
N SER A 73 5.42 12.24 -1.71
CA SER A 73 5.21 11.01 -0.92
C SER A 73 4.13 11.19 0.15
N ARG A 74 4.15 12.31 0.90
CA ARG A 74 3.14 12.62 1.93
C ARG A 74 1.75 12.88 1.33
N ARG A 75 1.68 13.59 0.21
CA ARG A 75 0.42 13.85 -0.51
C ARG A 75 -0.22 12.55 -0.97
N LEU A 76 0.51 11.75 -1.73
CA LEU A 76 0.03 10.47 -2.25
C LEU A 76 -0.35 9.52 -1.13
N SER A 77 0.50 9.38 -0.09
CA SER A 77 0.21 8.47 1.03
C SER A 77 -1.08 8.83 1.76
N ARG A 78 -1.32 10.12 2.02
CA ARG A 78 -2.56 10.60 2.66
C ARG A 78 -3.78 10.35 1.77
N ALA A 79 -3.71 10.73 0.50
CA ALA A 79 -4.80 10.55 -0.45
C ALA A 79 -5.14 9.08 -0.66
N ARG A 80 -4.12 8.21 -0.83
CA ARG A 80 -4.29 6.76 -0.99
C ARG A 80 -4.95 6.12 0.22
N ASN A 81 -4.50 6.46 1.43
CA ASN A 81 -5.10 5.91 2.66
C ASN A 81 -6.58 6.29 2.74
N ARG A 82 -6.91 7.56 2.48
CA ARG A 82 -8.30 8.02 2.48
C ARG A 82 -9.13 7.38 1.35
N ALA A 83 -8.58 7.22 0.16
CA ALA A 83 -9.26 6.57 -0.95
C ALA A 83 -9.57 5.11 -0.65
N TYR A 84 -8.68 4.39 0.04
CA TYR A 84 -8.97 3.04 0.51
C TYR A 84 -10.06 2.98 1.57
N GLU A 85 -10.14 3.96 2.48
CA GLU A 85 -11.26 4.05 3.42
C GLU A 85 -12.59 4.29 2.70
N LEU A 86 -12.61 5.18 1.70
CA LEU A 86 -13.80 5.44 0.89
C LEU A 86 -14.22 4.21 0.10
N ARG A 87 -13.27 3.51 -0.56
CA ARG A 87 -13.53 2.22 -1.21
C ARG A 87 -14.12 1.20 -0.24
N ASP A 88 -13.54 1.06 0.95
CA ASP A 88 -14.01 0.09 1.95
C ASP A 88 -15.41 0.45 2.50
N ALA A 89 -15.80 1.73 2.41
CA ALA A 89 -17.15 2.23 2.69
C ALA A 89 -18.11 2.15 1.48
N GLY A 90 -17.63 1.73 0.31
CA GLY A 90 -18.40 1.62 -0.93
C GLY A 90 -18.50 2.91 -1.75
N ASP A 91 -17.77 3.96 -1.38
CA ASP A 91 -17.70 5.24 -2.09
C ASP A 91 -16.52 5.25 -3.08
N LEU A 92 -16.73 4.60 -4.24
CA LEU A 92 -15.71 4.55 -5.30
C LEU A 92 -15.56 5.89 -6.04
N ASP A 93 -16.62 6.70 -6.10
CA ASP A 93 -16.58 8.03 -6.72
C ASP A 93 -15.67 8.96 -5.93
N GLY A 94 -15.83 9.02 -4.61
CA GLY A 94 -14.95 9.76 -3.72
C GLY A 94 -13.50 9.26 -3.77
N ALA A 95 -13.29 7.94 -3.87
CA ALA A 95 -11.95 7.37 -3.99
C ALA A 95 -11.24 7.82 -5.29
N ARG A 96 -11.96 7.84 -6.44
CA ARG A 96 -11.44 8.34 -7.72
C ARG A 96 -11.14 9.84 -7.67
N GLN A 97 -12.04 10.62 -7.07
CA GLN A 97 -11.86 12.07 -6.96
C GLN A 97 -10.55 12.42 -6.24
N LEU A 98 -10.21 11.70 -5.16
CA LEU A 98 -8.93 11.92 -4.47
C LEU A 98 -7.71 11.67 -5.36
N MET A 99 -7.76 10.70 -6.28
CA MET A 99 -6.66 10.46 -7.21
C MET A 99 -6.58 11.56 -8.28
N HIS A 100 -7.72 12.05 -8.77
CA HIS A 100 -7.76 13.23 -9.64
C HIS A 100 -7.17 14.47 -8.95
N ASP A 101 -7.51 14.71 -7.68
CA ASP A 101 -7.00 15.84 -6.91
C ASP A 101 -5.47 15.76 -6.73
N VAL A 102 -4.92 14.56 -6.53
CA VAL A 102 -3.47 14.34 -6.51
C VAL A 102 -2.87 14.66 -7.88
N LEU A 103 -3.43 14.12 -8.96
CA LEU A 103 -2.92 14.30 -10.33
C LEU A 103 -3.00 15.76 -10.81
N ALA A 104 -3.90 16.56 -10.27
CA ALA A 104 -4.03 17.97 -10.59
C ALA A 104 -2.84 18.82 -10.07
N VAL A 105 -2.18 18.39 -8.99
CA VAL A 105 -1.12 19.17 -8.32
C VAL A 105 0.23 18.47 -8.31
N GLU A 106 0.27 17.16 -8.49
CA GLU A 106 1.51 16.38 -8.45
C GLU A 106 2.31 16.56 -9.74
N VAL A 107 3.60 16.86 -9.58
CA VAL A 107 4.53 17.12 -10.68
C VAL A 107 5.58 16.02 -10.80
N VAL A 108 5.84 15.27 -9.73
CA VAL A 108 6.84 14.18 -9.72
C VAL A 108 6.28 12.97 -10.48
N PRO A 109 6.89 12.54 -11.60
CA PRO A 109 6.36 11.48 -12.46
C PRO A 109 6.03 10.19 -11.71
N LEU A 110 6.92 9.74 -10.82
CA LEU A 110 6.71 8.52 -10.02
C LEU A 110 5.40 8.56 -9.23
N TYR A 111 5.09 9.69 -8.58
CA TYR A 111 3.88 9.80 -7.76
C TYR A 111 2.62 9.98 -8.61
N ARG A 112 2.75 10.58 -9.81
CA ARG A 112 1.66 10.64 -10.79
C ARG A 112 1.30 9.25 -11.29
N GLU A 113 2.29 8.46 -11.72
CA GLU A 113 2.09 7.09 -12.20
C GLU A 113 1.40 6.21 -11.14
N GLN A 114 1.82 6.33 -9.87
CA GLN A 114 1.18 5.63 -8.77
C GLN A 114 -0.27 6.07 -8.53
N ALA A 115 -0.58 7.36 -8.69
CA ALA A 115 -1.94 7.88 -8.58
C ALA A 115 -2.82 7.46 -9.77
N GLU A 116 -2.27 7.43 -10.99
CA GLU A 116 -2.92 6.91 -12.20
C GLU A 116 -3.26 5.42 -12.04
N THR A 117 -2.32 4.60 -11.58
CA THR A 117 -2.56 3.17 -11.30
C THR A 117 -3.71 2.97 -10.31
N LEU A 118 -3.78 3.78 -9.26
CA LEU A 118 -4.87 3.73 -8.28
C LEU A 118 -6.20 4.19 -8.89
N LEU A 119 -6.18 5.23 -9.72
CA LEU A 119 -7.35 5.71 -10.43
C LEU A 119 -7.92 4.65 -11.37
N ASP A 120 -7.07 3.98 -12.14
CA ASP A 120 -7.46 2.86 -13.01
C ASP A 120 -8.07 1.72 -12.21
N GLN A 121 -7.46 1.38 -11.07
CA GLN A 121 -8.01 0.37 -10.17
C GLN A 121 -9.42 0.74 -9.68
N PHE A 122 -9.63 1.97 -9.21
CA PHE A 122 -10.95 2.40 -8.72
C PHE A 122 -11.98 2.52 -9.84
N THR A 123 -11.55 2.86 -11.05
CA THR A 123 -12.39 2.90 -12.25
C THR A 123 -12.86 1.50 -12.62
N GLY A 124 -11.93 0.53 -12.73
CA GLY A 124 -12.29 -0.86 -12.98
C GLY A 124 -13.20 -1.43 -11.88
N LEU A 125 -12.96 -1.11 -10.61
CA LEU A 125 -13.87 -1.50 -9.53
C LEU A 125 -15.27 -0.89 -9.70
N SER A 126 -15.36 0.36 -10.16
CA SER A 126 -16.66 0.99 -10.44
C SER A 126 -17.40 0.29 -11.57
N GLU A 127 -16.69 -0.18 -12.59
CA GLU A 127 -17.26 -0.98 -13.68
C GLU A 127 -17.74 -2.35 -13.20
N VAL A 128 -16.98 -3.02 -12.32
CA VAL A 128 -17.44 -4.27 -11.66
C VAL A 128 -18.73 -4.01 -10.88
N LEU A 129 -18.80 -2.90 -10.12
CA LEU A 129 -20.00 -2.52 -9.37
C LEU A 129 -21.20 -2.32 -10.29
N ALA A 130 -21.01 -1.62 -11.41
CA ALA A 130 -22.06 -1.24 -12.34
C ALA A 130 -22.56 -2.40 -13.22
N THR A 131 -21.64 -3.27 -13.64
CA THR A 131 -21.94 -4.32 -14.65
C THR A 131 -22.03 -5.72 -14.05
N GLY A 132 -21.37 -5.99 -12.93
CA GLY A 132 -21.16 -7.34 -12.42
C GLY A 132 -20.16 -8.16 -13.24
N ARG A 133 -19.43 -7.57 -14.17
CA ARG A 133 -18.37 -8.25 -14.91
C ARG A 133 -17.06 -8.13 -14.14
N LEU A 134 -16.40 -9.25 -13.90
CA LEU A 134 -15.09 -9.29 -13.26
C LEU A 134 -14.01 -8.82 -14.23
N ASN A 135 -12.94 -8.24 -13.68
CA ASN A 135 -11.78 -7.79 -14.44
C ASN A 135 -10.53 -8.51 -13.91
N PRO A 136 -9.84 -9.34 -14.72
CA PRO A 136 -8.70 -10.13 -14.25
C PRO A 136 -7.49 -9.29 -13.80
N ASP A 137 -7.39 -8.04 -14.26
CA ASP A 137 -6.28 -7.14 -13.92
C ASP A 137 -6.47 -6.45 -12.55
N LEU A 138 -7.68 -6.55 -11.97
CA LEU A 138 -7.96 -5.97 -10.67
C LEU A 138 -7.66 -6.95 -9.52
N PRO A 139 -7.28 -6.45 -8.34
CA PRO A 139 -7.08 -7.32 -7.19
C PRO A 139 -8.37 -8.07 -6.78
N ASP A 140 -8.27 -9.40 -6.69
CA ASP A 140 -9.37 -10.32 -6.41
C ASP A 140 -10.26 -9.91 -5.23
N ARG A 141 -9.67 -9.54 -4.09
CA ARG A 141 -10.41 -9.20 -2.86
C ARG A 141 -11.24 -7.91 -2.98
N PRO A 142 -10.67 -6.77 -3.42
CA PRO A 142 -11.45 -5.58 -3.75
C PRO A 142 -12.59 -5.86 -4.73
N GLN A 143 -12.35 -6.67 -5.78
CA GLN A 143 -13.42 -7.05 -6.71
C GLN A 143 -14.54 -7.81 -5.99
N LEU A 144 -14.19 -8.78 -5.14
CA LEU A 144 -15.16 -9.56 -4.37
C LEU A 144 -16.01 -8.68 -3.44
N ALA A 145 -15.39 -7.67 -2.81
CA ALA A 145 -16.08 -6.72 -1.94
C ALA A 145 -17.10 -5.87 -2.71
N VAL A 146 -16.69 -5.35 -3.86
CA VAL A 146 -17.56 -4.56 -4.74
C VAL A 146 -18.70 -5.41 -5.31
N PHE A 147 -18.39 -6.64 -5.71
CA PHE A 147 -19.39 -7.57 -6.19
C PHE A 147 -20.40 -7.94 -5.10
N ALA A 148 -19.95 -8.16 -3.87
CA ALA A 148 -20.85 -8.36 -2.72
C ALA A 148 -21.72 -7.13 -2.43
N GLN A 149 -21.18 -5.91 -2.58
CA GLN A 149 -21.95 -4.66 -2.47
C GLN A 149 -23.05 -4.58 -3.54
N ARG A 150 -22.74 -4.94 -4.80
CA ARG A 150 -23.72 -5.02 -5.88
C ARG A 150 -24.89 -5.95 -5.53
N LEU A 151 -24.61 -7.12 -4.95
CA LEU A 151 -25.65 -8.05 -4.50
C LEU A 151 -26.47 -7.52 -3.33
N GLN A 152 -25.89 -6.68 -2.47
CA GLN A 152 -26.61 -5.99 -1.40
C GLN A 152 -27.54 -4.89 -1.94
N GLN A 153 -27.20 -4.30 -3.09
CA GLN A 153 -28.05 -3.34 -3.83
C GLN A 153 -29.21 -4.02 -4.57
N GLY A 154 -29.39 -5.34 -4.44
CA GLY A 154 -30.52 -6.08 -4.98
C GLY A 154 -30.31 -6.66 -6.38
N HIS A 155 -29.10 -6.54 -6.95
CA HIS A 155 -28.77 -7.22 -8.19
C HIS A 155 -28.71 -8.74 -7.99
N ALA A 156 -29.23 -9.48 -8.98
CA ALA A 156 -29.18 -10.93 -8.98
C ALA A 156 -27.74 -11.44 -9.10
N LEU A 157 -27.49 -12.59 -8.49
CA LEU A 157 -26.21 -13.28 -8.58
C LEU A 157 -26.25 -14.27 -9.74
N GLU A 158 -25.44 -14.00 -10.76
CA GLU A 158 -25.13 -14.97 -11.80
C GLU A 158 -23.81 -15.68 -11.44
N LEU A 159 -23.89 -17.00 -11.23
CA LEU A 159 -22.72 -17.81 -10.91
C LEU A 159 -22.00 -18.20 -12.21
N THR A 160 -21.24 -17.25 -12.75
CA THR A 160 -20.38 -17.43 -13.92
C THR A 160 -19.11 -18.23 -13.58
N ASP A 161 -18.42 -18.76 -14.59
CA ASP A 161 -17.17 -19.49 -14.39
C ASP A 161 -16.07 -18.56 -13.84
N ASP A 162 -15.98 -17.32 -14.33
CA ASP A 162 -15.05 -16.31 -13.81
C ASP A 162 -15.26 -16.07 -12.30
N LEU A 163 -16.51 -16.03 -11.84
CA LEU A 163 -16.82 -15.86 -10.42
C LEU A 163 -16.47 -17.10 -9.60
N ARG A 164 -16.73 -18.30 -10.13
CA ARG A 164 -16.30 -19.55 -9.49
C ARG A 164 -14.78 -19.57 -9.34
N ASP A 165 -14.04 -19.18 -10.37
CA ASP A 165 -12.59 -19.16 -10.35
C ASP A 165 -12.03 -18.11 -9.39
N LEU A 166 -12.62 -16.91 -9.36
CA LEU A 166 -12.29 -15.89 -8.36
C LEU A 166 -12.51 -16.43 -6.93
N LEU A 167 -13.63 -17.12 -6.68
CA LEU A 167 -13.93 -17.70 -5.38
C LEU A 167 -12.96 -18.81 -4.99
N ARG A 168 -12.60 -19.70 -5.93
CA ARG A 168 -11.58 -20.74 -5.71
C ARG A 168 -10.22 -20.16 -5.37
N ARG A 169 -9.80 -19.08 -6.03
CA ARG A 169 -8.53 -18.40 -5.71
C ARG A 169 -8.57 -17.70 -4.36
N THR A 170 -9.71 -17.10 -3.99
CA THR A 170 -9.81 -16.26 -2.79
C THR A 170 -10.15 -17.03 -1.52
N ALA A 171 -10.93 -18.10 -1.59
CA ALA A 171 -11.31 -18.93 -0.45
C ALA A 171 -10.13 -19.45 0.41
N PRO A 172 -9.07 -20.06 -0.16
CA PRO A 172 -7.93 -20.54 0.64
C PRO A 172 -7.19 -19.40 1.32
N THR A 173 -7.20 -18.19 0.74
CA THR A 173 -6.59 -17.01 1.36
C THR A 173 -7.34 -16.56 2.63
N ALA A 174 -8.59 -17.00 2.83
CA ALA A 174 -9.38 -16.82 4.03
C ALA A 174 -9.47 -18.09 4.90
N ALA A 175 -8.58 -19.06 4.67
CA ALA A 175 -8.56 -20.38 5.34
C ALA A 175 -9.87 -21.18 5.17
N ILE A 176 -10.53 -21.02 4.03
CA ILE A 176 -11.69 -21.84 3.65
C ILE A 176 -11.16 -23.00 2.81
N THR A 177 -11.60 -24.22 3.13
CA THR A 177 -11.12 -25.43 2.45
C THR A 177 -11.69 -25.55 1.04
N GLU A 178 -11.02 -26.33 0.19
CA GLU A 178 -11.52 -26.66 -1.15
C GLU A 178 -12.88 -27.34 -1.08
N THR A 179 -13.09 -28.26 -0.14
CA THR A 179 -14.38 -28.96 0.04
C THR A 179 -15.51 -27.99 0.41
N GLU A 180 -15.27 -27.08 1.37
CA GLU A 180 -16.26 -26.03 1.71
C GLU A 180 -16.54 -25.10 0.52
N THR A 181 -15.51 -24.81 -0.27
CA THR A 181 -15.60 -23.95 -1.46
C THR A 181 -16.47 -24.62 -2.52
N GLU A 182 -16.16 -25.84 -2.94
CA GLU A 182 -16.92 -26.55 -3.97
C GLU A 182 -18.37 -26.84 -3.53
N GLU A 183 -18.60 -27.09 -2.24
CA GLU A 183 -19.97 -27.23 -1.72
C GLU A 183 -20.77 -25.93 -1.88
N ALA A 184 -20.16 -24.79 -1.51
CA ALA A 184 -20.80 -23.49 -1.64
C ALA A 184 -21.06 -23.10 -3.12
N LEU A 185 -20.18 -23.50 -4.04
CA LEU A 185 -20.30 -23.20 -5.47
C LEU A 185 -21.40 -24.00 -6.21
N LYS A 186 -22.10 -24.91 -5.53
CA LYS A 186 -23.25 -25.65 -6.11
C LYS A 186 -24.49 -24.79 -6.32
N SER A 187 -24.60 -23.64 -5.64
CA SER A 187 -25.75 -22.74 -5.75
C SER A 187 -25.33 -21.27 -5.69
N PRO A 188 -26.11 -20.34 -6.29
CA PRO A 188 -25.90 -18.91 -6.11
C PRO A 188 -25.92 -18.49 -4.63
N GLU A 189 -26.86 -19.00 -3.84
CA GLU A 189 -26.98 -18.69 -2.42
C GLU A 189 -25.74 -19.13 -1.64
N GLY A 190 -25.21 -20.32 -1.95
CA GLY A 190 -23.96 -20.82 -1.38
C GLY A 190 -22.78 -19.94 -1.77
N ALA A 191 -22.65 -19.55 -3.04
CA ALA A 191 -21.59 -18.65 -3.49
C ALA A 191 -21.67 -17.27 -2.82
N LYS A 192 -22.88 -16.74 -2.62
CA LYS A 192 -23.11 -15.50 -1.86
C LYS A 192 -22.67 -15.63 -0.40
N ALA A 193 -22.99 -16.75 0.24
CA ALA A 193 -22.56 -17.03 1.61
C ALA A 193 -21.03 -17.15 1.71
N LEU A 194 -20.40 -17.83 0.74
CA LEU A 194 -18.94 -17.96 0.64
C LEU A 194 -18.26 -16.58 0.51
N MET A 195 -18.75 -15.71 -0.38
CA MET A 195 -18.26 -14.33 -0.50
C MET A 195 -18.31 -13.59 0.84
N GLY A 196 -19.46 -13.65 1.52
CA GLY A 196 -19.64 -13.04 2.83
C GLY A 196 -18.66 -13.58 3.86
N MET A 197 -18.43 -14.90 3.87
CA MET A 197 -17.49 -15.56 4.77
C MET A 197 -16.03 -15.16 4.51
N ILE A 198 -15.61 -15.12 3.24
CA ILE A 198 -14.26 -14.66 2.86
C ILE A 198 -14.03 -13.25 3.37
N LEU A 199 -14.95 -12.33 3.05
CA LEU A 199 -14.83 -10.91 3.41
C LEU A 199 -14.87 -10.69 4.93
N SER A 200 -15.71 -11.42 5.67
CA SER A 200 -15.80 -11.31 7.13
C SER A 200 -14.53 -11.81 7.82
N ARG A 201 -14.03 -13.00 7.45
CA ARG A 201 -12.78 -13.55 8.02
C ARG A 201 -11.61 -12.59 7.84
N PHE A 202 -11.46 -12.00 6.66
CA PHE A 202 -10.42 -10.99 6.42
C PHE A 202 -10.59 -9.73 7.28
N ARG A 203 -11.82 -9.24 7.43
CA ARG A 203 -12.11 -8.05 8.25
C ARG A 203 -11.79 -8.30 9.72
N ASP A 204 -12.19 -9.45 10.24
CA ASP A 204 -12.00 -9.83 11.64
C ASP A 204 -10.52 -10.10 11.95
N ALA A 205 -9.83 -10.82 11.05
CA ALA A 205 -8.40 -11.06 11.16
C ALA A 205 -7.59 -9.76 11.10
N LYS A 206 -7.92 -8.84 10.16
CA LYS A 206 -7.31 -7.50 10.10
C LYS A 206 -7.49 -6.74 11.41
N ARG A 207 -8.71 -6.71 11.94
CA ARG A 207 -9.03 -6.00 13.19
C ARG A 207 -8.27 -6.58 14.38
N ARG A 208 -8.24 -7.91 14.49
CA ARG A 208 -7.51 -8.63 15.54
C ARG A 208 -6.02 -8.33 15.48
N PHE A 209 -5.43 -8.49 14.30
CA PHE A 209 -4.00 -8.26 14.07
C PHE A 209 -3.60 -6.82 14.38
N LEU A 210 -4.31 -5.82 13.85
CA LEU A 210 -4.00 -4.41 14.11
C LEU A 210 -4.11 -4.06 15.60
N ARG A 211 -5.14 -4.56 16.28
CA ARG A 211 -5.30 -4.34 17.73
C ARG A 211 -4.15 -4.97 18.53
N ALA A 212 -3.71 -6.16 18.15
CA ALA A 212 -2.57 -6.82 18.78
C ALA A 212 -1.26 -6.09 18.49
N MET A 213 -1.06 -5.62 17.26
CA MET A 213 0.09 -4.81 16.86
C MET A 213 0.23 -3.54 17.71
N PHE A 214 -0.86 -2.78 17.90
CA PHE A 214 -0.82 -1.58 18.74
C PHE A 214 -0.41 -1.91 20.19
N ARG A 215 -0.95 -2.99 20.77
CA ARG A 215 -0.58 -3.42 22.11
C ARG A 215 0.87 -3.90 22.20
N MET A 216 1.29 -4.71 21.23
CA MET A 216 2.66 -5.21 21.14
C MET A 216 3.67 -4.06 21.06
N THR A 217 3.40 -3.04 20.24
CA THR A 217 4.28 -1.87 20.12
C THR A 217 4.34 -1.11 21.44
N SER A 218 3.19 -0.87 22.08
CA SER A 218 3.15 -0.21 23.38
C SER A 218 3.94 -0.95 24.46
N LEU A 219 3.85 -2.28 24.52
CA LEU A 219 4.57 -3.10 25.49
C LEU A 219 6.08 -3.09 25.22
N ARG A 220 6.46 -3.21 23.95
CA ARG A 220 7.86 -3.12 23.53
C ARG A 220 8.46 -1.77 23.92
N ASP A 221 7.75 -0.68 23.63
CA ASP A 221 8.23 0.67 23.88
C ASP A 221 8.30 0.99 25.40
N SER A 222 7.52 0.29 26.24
CA SER A 222 7.66 0.31 27.71
C SER A 222 8.70 -0.66 28.26
N GLY A 223 9.42 -1.40 27.40
CA GLY A 223 10.44 -2.37 27.80
C GLY A 223 9.92 -3.77 28.16
N ASP A 224 8.60 -4.02 28.09
CA ASP A 224 8.00 -5.33 28.31
C ASP A 224 8.01 -6.16 27.02
N ILE A 225 9.20 -6.67 26.69
CA ILE A 225 9.40 -7.48 25.48
C ILE A 225 8.66 -8.81 25.57
N GLU A 226 8.57 -9.43 26.75
CA GLU A 226 7.87 -10.72 26.88
C GLU A 226 6.35 -10.55 26.74
N GLY A 227 5.78 -9.48 27.30
CA GLY A 227 4.39 -9.11 27.04
C GLY A 227 4.14 -8.86 25.55
N ALA A 228 5.05 -8.16 24.87
CA ALA A 228 4.98 -7.96 23.42
C ALA A 228 4.99 -9.29 22.65
N ARG A 229 5.86 -10.24 23.02
CA ARG A 229 5.87 -11.60 22.42
C ARG A 229 4.56 -12.33 22.67
N GLN A 230 4.06 -12.27 23.90
CA GLN A 230 2.82 -12.93 24.27
C GLN A 230 1.64 -12.41 23.42
N GLN A 231 1.58 -11.11 23.13
CA GLN A 231 0.55 -10.56 22.22
C GLN A 231 0.58 -11.21 20.83
N MET A 232 1.76 -11.48 20.26
CA MET A 232 1.86 -12.17 18.96
C MET A 232 1.52 -13.65 19.07
N ARG A 233 1.92 -14.34 20.15
CA ARG A 233 1.53 -15.74 20.40
C ARG A 233 0.00 -15.88 20.54
N ASP A 234 -0.64 -14.95 21.24
CA ASP A 234 -2.10 -14.91 21.39
C ASP A 234 -2.81 -14.78 20.04
N VAL A 235 -2.27 -13.97 19.12
CA VAL A 235 -2.78 -13.90 17.74
C VAL A 235 -2.60 -15.23 17.03
N LEU A 236 -1.40 -15.83 17.08
CA LEU A 236 -1.10 -17.09 16.40
C LEU A 236 -1.91 -18.29 16.90
N ALA A 237 -2.41 -18.22 18.14
CA ALA A 237 -3.28 -19.25 18.72
C ALA A 237 -4.69 -19.28 18.08
N VAL A 238 -5.16 -18.14 17.55
CA VAL A 238 -6.54 -18.00 17.03
C VAL A 238 -6.61 -17.61 15.56
N GLU A 239 -5.51 -17.11 14.98
CA GLU A 239 -5.49 -16.63 13.61
C GLU A 239 -5.30 -17.77 12.62
N THR A 240 -6.29 -17.91 11.74
CA THR A 240 -6.32 -18.92 10.70
C THR A 240 -6.04 -18.33 9.32
N VAL A 241 -6.29 -17.04 9.10
CA VAL A 241 -6.07 -16.38 7.81
C VAL A 241 -4.55 -16.31 7.53
N PRO A 242 -4.05 -17.00 6.48
CA PRO A 242 -2.61 -17.23 6.29
C PRO A 242 -1.77 -15.95 6.32
N ARG A 243 -2.23 -14.89 5.64
CA ARG A 243 -1.52 -13.61 5.59
C ARG A 243 -1.33 -12.96 6.97
N PHE A 244 -2.34 -12.98 7.84
CA PHE A 244 -2.24 -12.36 9.16
C PHE A 244 -1.47 -13.23 10.14
N ARG A 245 -1.55 -14.55 9.98
CA ARG A 245 -0.69 -15.49 10.69
C ARG A 245 0.77 -15.24 10.36
N GLN A 246 1.13 -15.21 9.08
CA GLN A 246 2.50 -14.92 8.63
C GLN A 246 2.99 -13.56 9.17
N ALA A 247 2.14 -12.52 9.09
CA ALA A 247 2.51 -11.21 9.63
C ALA A 247 2.79 -11.26 11.14
N ALA A 248 2.03 -12.03 11.92
CA ALA A 248 2.29 -12.20 13.35
C ALA A 248 3.57 -13.02 13.62
N GLU A 249 3.87 -14.03 12.80
CA GLU A 249 5.14 -14.78 12.86
C GLU A 249 6.35 -13.90 12.54
N GLU A 250 6.24 -13.00 11.57
CA GLU A 250 7.27 -12.00 11.24
C GLU A 250 7.52 -11.03 12.40
N GLN A 251 6.47 -10.52 13.03
CA GLN A 251 6.60 -9.63 14.19
C GLN A 251 7.22 -10.33 15.38
N LEU A 252 6.82 -11.58 15.65
CA LEU A 252 7.41 -12.38 16.71
C LEU A 252 8.92 -12.61 16.47
N ARG A 253 9.32 -12.98 15.24
CA ARG A 253 10.75 -13.09 14.87
C ARG A 253 11.51 -11.78 15.06
N GLY A 254 10.88 -10.64 14.77
CA GLY A 254 11.47 -9.33 14.99
C GLY A 254 11.74 -9.03 16.47
N LEU A 255 10.88 -9.48 17.37
CA LEU A 255 11.05 -9.34 18.84
C LEU A 255 12.11 -10.31 19.42
N ASP A 256 12.43 -11.38 18.70
CA ASP A 256 13.46 -12.34 19.09
C ASP A 256 14.86 -11.96 18.58
N SER A 257 14.94 -11.03 17.63
CA SER A 257 16.20 -10.54 17.10
C SER A 257 16.86 -9.55 18.08
N PRO A 258 18.18 -9.63 18.30
CA PRO A 258 18.88 -8.64 19.12
C PRO A 258 18.72 -7.24 18.50
N PRO A 259 18.68 -6.17 19.30
CA PRO A 259 18.61 -4.81 18.77
C PRO A 259 19.80 -4.57 17.82
N PRO A 260 19.61 -3.82 16.71
CA PRO A 260 20.70 -3.50 15.81
C PRO A 260 21.82 -2.82 16.61
N LYS A 261 23.07 -3.26 16.38
CA LYS A 261 24.24 -2.66 17.03
C LYS A 261 24.32 -1.19 16.61
N SER A 262 24.26 -0.30 17.60
CA SER A 262 24.53 1.14 17.45
C SER A 262 25.95 1.41 16.97
#